data_AF-A0A2D3NVL9-F1
#
_entry.id   AF-A0A2D3NVL9-F1
#
_cell.length_a   1.000
_cell.length_b   1.000
_cell.length_c   1.000
_cell.angle_alpha   90.00
_cell.angle_beta   90.00
_cell.angle_gamma   90.00
#
_symmetry.space_group_name_H-M   'P 1'
#
loop_
_entity.id
_entity.type
_entity.pdbx_description
1 polymer ?
#
loop_
_entity_poly.entity_id
_entity_poly.type
_entity_poly.pdbx_seq_one_letter_code
_entity_poly.pdbx_strand_id
1 'polypeptide(L)'
;MLKDIEKYKFYLNKEVLVKVDRKLGEKHPNFDFIYPVNYGYIPNTLSEDGEEIDVYILGIFYPVDEFKGICKAVIFRYDDNENKLIVVPRDKSYSVEQVEALIEFQEKFFKHKIIIE
;
A
#
# COMPACT_ATOMS: atom_id res chain seq x y z
N MET A 1 -16.72 -14.62 5.97
CA MET A 1 -15.76 -15.05 4.94
C MET A 1 -14.38 -14.69 5.45
N LEU A 2 -13.44 -15.62 5.55
CA LEU A 2 -12.05 -15.28 5.91
C LEU A 2 -11.55 -14.34 4.82
N LYS A 3 -11.06 -13.14 5.19
CA LYS A 3 -10.38 -12.25 4.22
C LYS A 3 -9.24 -13.04 3.59
N ASP A 4 -9.17 -13.04 2.27
CA ASP A 4 -8.19 -13.84 1.53
C ASP A 4 -6.82 -13.16 1.60
N ILE A 5 -6.17 -13.28 2.75
CA ILE A 5 -4.82 -12.75 2.97
C ILE A 5 -3.78 -13.43 2.06
N GLU A 6 -4.05 -14.65 1.60
CA GLU A 6 -3.13 -15.42 0.75
C GLU A 6 -3.00 -14.76 -0.63
N LYS A 7 -4.08 -14.17 -1.16
CA LYS A 7 -4.05 -13.32 -2.36
C LYS A 7 -3.02 -12.20 -2.25
N TYR A 8 -2.90 -11.56 -1.09
CA TYR A 8 -1.96 -10.46 -0.86
C TYR A 8 -0.54 -10.99 -0.62
N LYS A 9 -0.40 -12.06 0.17
CA LYS A 9 0.88 -12.72 0.41
C LYS A 9 1.53 -13.24 -0.87
N PHE A 10 0.74 -13.58 -1.89
CA PHE A 10 1.27 -13.94 -3.21
C PHE A 10 2.25 -12.88 -3.75
N TYR A 11 2.06 -11.60 -3.46
CA TYR A 11 2.92 -10.53 -3.95
C TYR A 11 4.18 -10.31 -3.13
N LEU A 12 4.28 -10.85 -1.90
CA LEU A 12 5.46 -10.67 -1.06
C LEU A 12 6.74 -11.13 -1.80
N ASN A 13 7.78 -10.30 -1.71
CA ASN A 13 9.07 -10.44 -2.38
C ASN A 13 9.03 -10.44 -3.92
N LYS A 14 7.89 -10.15 -4.55
CA LYS A 14 7.79 -10.00 -6.01
C LYS A 14 7.98 -8.56 -6.44
N GLU A 15 8.57 -8.41 -7.61
CA GLU A 15 8.58 -7.13 -8.32
C GLU A 15 7.21 -6.89 -8.96
N VAL A 16 6.60 -5.74 -8.67
CA VAL A 16 5.28 -5.36 -9.17
C VAL A 16 5.34 -3.97 -9.81
N LEU A 17 4.47 -3.74 -10.80
CA LEU A 17 4.22 -2.42 -11.37
C LEU A 17 3.00 -1.82 -10.66
N VAL A 18 3.16 -0.60 -10.15
CA VAL A 18 2.13 0.19 -9.50
C VAL A 18 1.80 1.38 -10.39
N LYS A 19 0.52 1.58 -10.72
CA LYS A 19 0.03 2.83 -11.31
C LYS A 19 -0.39 3.75 -10.16
N VAL A 20 0.09 5.00 -10.16
CA VAL A 20 -0.20 5.95 -9.08
C VAL A 20 -1.52 6.67 -9.35
N ASP A 21 -2.45 6.56 -8.40
CA ASP A 21 -3.72 7.31 -8.39
C ASP A 21 -3.59 8.60 -7.58
N ARG A 22 -2.80 8.57 -6.48
CA ARG A 22 -2.56 9.72 -5.61
C ARG A 22 -1.08 9.91 -5.39
N LYS A 23 -0.54 10.96 -5.99
CA LYS A 23 0.87 11.33 -5.91
C LYS A 23 1.18 11.88 -4.53
N LEU A 24 2.45 11.75 -4.15
CA LEU A 24 2.97 12.43 -2.95
C LEU A 24 2.65 13.93 -3.02
N GLY A 25 1.97 14.44 -1.99
CA GLY A 25 1.54 15.83 -1.86
C GLY A 25 0.10 16.10 -2.33
N GLU A 26 -0.57 15.13 -2.96
CA GLU A 26 -1.97 15.29 -3.37
C GLU A 26 -2.93 15.16 -2.19
N LYS A 27 -4.03 15.90 -2.27
CA LYS A 27 -5.10 15.86 -1.27
C LYS A 27 -6.00 14.65 -1.53
N HIS A 28 -6.47 14.00 -0.48
CA HIS A 28 -7.48 12.97 -0.60
C HIS A 28 -8.76 13.55 -1.24
N PRO A 29 -9.38 12.90 -2.24
CA PRO A 29 -10.53 13.46 -2.97
C PRO A 29 -11.73 13.73 -2.06
N ASN A 30 -11.95 12.86 -1.07
CA ASN A 30 -13.12 12.92 -0.18
C ASN A 30 -12.83 13.38 1.26
N PHE A 31 -11.57 13.56 1.66
CA PHE A 31 -11.18 13.80 3.06
C PHE A 31 -10.12 14.89 3.17
N ASP A 32 -10.04 15.56 4.32
CA ASP A 32 -9.16 16.72 4.52
C ASP A 32 -7.76 16.33 5.01
N PHE A 33 -7.05 15.51 4.23
CA PHE A 33 -5.64 15.20 4.46
C PHE A 33 -4.87 15.06 3.14
N ILE A 34 -3.55 15.14 3.23
CA ILE A 34 -2.63 14.96 2.11
C ILE A 34 -1.98 13.59 2.17
N TYR A 35 -1.60 13.05 1.01
CA TYR A 35 -0.80 11.85 0.89
C TYR A 35 0.69 12.18 1.07
N PRO A 36 1.36 11.79 2.17
CA PRO A 36 2.78 12.00 2.36
C PRO A 36 3.65 10.98 1.60
N VAL A 37 3.02 10.03 0.91
CA VAL A 37 3.64 8.96 0.11
C VAL A 37 2.87 8.82 -1.20
N ASN A 38 3.48 8.20 -2.22
CA ASN A 38 2.72 7.85 -3.42
C ASN A 38 1.80 6.66 -3.13
N TYR A 39 0.58 6.70 -3.65
CA TYR A 39 -0.46 5.70 -3.47
C TYR A 39 -1.07 5.33 -4.81
N GLY A 40 -1.32 4.05 -5.02
CA GLY A 40 -1.80 3.55 -6.29
C GLY A 40 -2.28 2.12 -6.18
N TYR A 41 -2.28 1.42 -7.31
CA TYR A 41 -2.80 0.06 -7.40
C TYR A 41 -1.98 -0.80 -8.36
N ILE A 42 -2.10 -2.13 -8.25
CA ILE A 42 -1.51 -3.08 -9.20
C ILE A 42 -2.51 -3.34 -10.34
N PRO A 43 -2.21 -2.98 -11.60
CA PRO A 43 -3.13 -3.17 -12.72
C PRO A 43 -3.49 -4.64 -12.96
N ASN A 44 -4.70 -4.89 -13.45
CA ASN A 44 -5.22 -6.23 -13.76
C ASN A 44 -5.25 -7.16 -12.54
N THR A 45 -5.55 -6.61 -11.37
CA THR A 45 -5.80 -7.37 -10.14
C THR A 45 -7.21 -7.12 -9.64
N LEU A 46 -7.66 -7.90 -8.65
CA LEU A 46 -9.00 -7.73 -8.07
C LEU A 46 -8.95 -7.88 -6.55
N SER A 47 -9.36 -6.80 -5.88
CA SER A 47 -9.59 -6.61 -4.46
C SER A 47 -10.93 -7.22 -4.03
N GLU A 48 -11.20 -7.22 -2.73
CA GLU A 48 -12.45 -7.68 -2.14
C GLU A 48 -13.63 -6.72 -2.42
N ASP A 49 -13.34 -5.46 -2.77
CA ASP A 49 -14.34 -4.43 -3.05
C ASP A 49 -14.72 -4.33 -4.55
N GLY A 50 -14.02 -5.07 -5.41
CA GLY A 50 -14.23 -5.08 -6.86
C GLY A 50 -13.27 -4.19 -7.66
N GLU A 51 -12.35 -3.48 -6.99
CA GLU A 51 -11.33 -2.63 -7.60
C GLU A 51 -9.95 -3.33 -7.63
N GLU A 52 -8.90 -2.70 -8.16
CA GLU A 52 -7.54 -3.24 -8.09
C GLU A 52 -6.95 -3.24 -6.67
N ILE A 53 -5.93 -4.08 -6.44
CA ILE A 53 -5.22 -4.13 -5.15
C ILE A 53 -4.42 -2.84 -4.94
N ASP A 54 -4.79 -2.12 -3.89
CA ASP A 54 -4.16 -0.88 -3.45
C ASP A 54 -2.75 -1.06 -2.85
N VAL A 55 -1.91 -0.05 -3.04
CA VAL A 55 -0.49 -0.04 -2.72
C VAL A 55 -0.03 1.31 -2.19
N TYR A 56 0.68 1.29 -1.06
CA TYR A 56 1.57 2.38 -0.66
C TYR A 56 2.97 2.19 -1.25
N ILE A 57 3.54 3.24 -1.84
CA ILE A 57 4.94 3.24 -2.30
C ILE A 57 5.79 4.00 -1.29
N LEU A 58 6.69 3.30 -0.60
CA LEU A 58 7.62 3.91 0.37
C LEU A 58 9.03 4.04 -0.21
N GLY A 59 9.77 5.05 0.23
CA GLY A 59 11.14 5.30 -0.19
C GLY A 59 11.30 6.08 -1.50
N ILE A 60 10.19 6.60 -2.05
CA ILE A 60 10.16 7.54 -3.18
C ILE A 60 9.61 8.88 -2.68
N PHE A 61 10.47 9.89 -2.61
CA PHE A 61 10.18 11.19 -1.99
C PHE A 61 9.89 12.30 -3.02
N TYR A 62 9.26 11.92 -4.13
CA TYR A 62 8.79 12.82 -5.18
C TYR A 62 7.55 12.20 -5.85
N PRO A 63 6.66 13.01 -6.46
CA PRO A 63 5.50 12.49 -7.17
C PRO A 63 5.93 11.69 -8.40
N VAL A 64 5.28 10.54 -8.64
CA VAL A 64 5.51 9.69 -9.81
C VAL A 64 4.19 9.23 -10.41
N ASP A 65 4.14 8.98 -11.72
CA ASP A 65 2.95 8.42 -12.38
C ASP A 65 2.88 6.89 -12.22
N GLU A 66 4.03 6.23 -12.20
CA GLU A 66 4.17 4.78 -12.10
C GLU A 66 5.43 4.42 -11.33
N PHE A 67 5.40 3.26 -10.66
CA PHE A 67 6.56 2.76 -9.94
C PHE A 67 6.69 1.25 -10.07
N LYS A 68 7.91 0.78 -10.33
CA LYS A 68 8.25 -0.65 -10.31
C LYS A 68 9.15 -0.93 -9.11
N GLY A 69 8.69 -1.77 -8.20
CA GLY A 69 9.38 -2.05 -6.95
C GLY A 69 9.05 -3.42 -6.38
N ILE A 70 9.63 -3.74 -5.22
CA ILE A 70 9.41 -5.02 -4.54
C ILE A 70 8.30 -4.85 -3.51
N CYS A 71 7.28 -5.71 -3.57
CA CYS A 71 6.28 -5.79 -2.51
C CYS A 71 6.90 -6.42 -1.27
N LYS A 72 6.91 -5.67 -0.16
CA LYS A 72 7.62 -6.00 1.08
C LYS A 72 6.73 -6.17 2.28
N ALA A 73 5.47 -5.73 2.20
CA ALA A 73 4.54 -5.97 3.28
C ALA A 73 3.10 -6.09 2.80
N VAL A 74 2.29 -6.74 3.64
CA VAL A 74 0.83 -6.71 3.59
C VAL A 74 0.32 -5.96 4.82
N ILE A 75 -0.55 -4.99 4.59
CA ILE A 75 -1.36 -4.34 5.63
C ILE A 75 -2.69 -5.08 5.68
N PHE A 76 -2.88 -5.90 6.70
CA PHE A 76 -4.11 -6.64 6.92
C PHE A 76 -5.05 -5.81 7.80
N ARG A 77 -6.16 -5.31 7.25
CA ARG A 77 -7.16 -4.60 8.04
C ARG A 77 -8.13 -5.60 8.66
N TYR A 78 -8.53 -5.39 9.90
CA TYR A 78 -9.48 -6.22 10.63
C TYR A 78 -10.93 -5.74 10.43
N ASP A 79 -11.14 -4.44 10.40
CA ASP A 79 -12.44 -3.77 10.39
C ASP A 79 -12.86 -3.18 9.03
N ASP A 80 -12.06 -3.40 7.99
CA ASP A 80 -12.31 -2.94 6.63
C ASP A 80 -12.04 -4.03 5.60
N ASN A 81 -12.83 -4.13 4.53
CA ASN A 81 -12.81 -5.31 3.66
C ASN A 81 -11.54 -5.44 2.81
N GLU A 82 -10.77 -4.37 2.68
CA GLU A 82 -9.57 -4.33 1.85
C GLU A 82 -8.29 -4.47 2.67
N ASN A 83 -7.37 -5.27 2.16
CA ASN A 83 -5.98 -5.22 2.60
C ASN A 83 -5.20 -4.33 1.63
N LYS A 84 -4.02 -3.87 2.04
CA LYS A 84 -3.15 -3.05 1.17
C LYS A 84 -1.77 -3.65 1.12
N LEU A 85 -1.03 -3.34 0.05
CA LEU A 85 0.36 -3.75 -0.09
C LEU A 85 1.30 -2.58 0.14
N ILE A 86 2.56 -2.91 0.43
CA ILE A 86 3.64 -1.93 0.50
C ILE A 86 4.71 -2.32 -0.49
N VAL A 87 5.03 -1.38 -1.38
CA VAL A 87 6.04 -1.56 -2.43
C VAL A 87 7.15 -0.56 -2.24
N VAL A 88 8.40 -1.02 -2.35
CA VAL A 88 9.60 -0.21 -2.09
C VAL A 88 10.68 -0.44 -3.15
N PRO A 89 11.67 0.46 -3.29
CA PRO A 89 12.86 0.19 -4.10
C PRO A 89 13.57 -1.09 -3.65
N ARG A 90 14.21 -1.79 -4.58
CA ARG A 90 14.84 -3.10 -4.33
C ARG A 90 15.92 -3.08 -3.23
N ASP A 91 16.59 -1.96 -3.04
CA ASP A 91 17.65 -1.73 -2.05
C ASP A 91 17.14 -1.17 -0.72
N LYS A 92 15.81 -1.11 -0.52
CA LYS A 92 15.18 -0.57 0.68
C LYS A 92 14.41 -1.64 1.44
N SER A 93 14.46 -1.52 2.76
CA SER A 93 13.62 -2.25 3.70
C SER A 93 13.25 -1.31 4.83
N TYR A 94 12.11 -1.58 5.47
CA TYR A 94 11.59 -0.79 6.56
C TYR A 94 11.18 -1.73 7.70
N SER A 95 11.38 -1.31 8.94
CA SER A 95 10.80 -1.99 10.10
C SER A 95 9.29 -1.76 10.14
N VAL A 96 8.58 -2.56 10.95
CA VAL A 96 7.14 -2.37 11.15
C VAL A 96 6.86 -0.96 11.68
N GLU A 97 7.64 -0.48 12.64
CA GLU A 97 7.47 0.86 13.23
C GLU A 97 7.69 1.98 12.22
N GLN A 98 8.66 1.81 11.31
CA GLN A 98 8.90 2.79 10.23
C GLN A 98 7.75 2.80 9.23
N VAL A 99 7.23 1.63 8.89
CA VAL A 99 6.06 1.51 8.02
C VAL A 99 4.85 2.19 8.67
N GLU A 100 4.51 1.82 9.92
CA GLU A 100 3.41 2.39 10.70
C GLU A 100 3.46 3.91 10.69
N ALA A 101 4.62 4.50 10.99
CA ALA A 101 4.79 5.95 10.99
C ALA A 101 4.55 6.59 9.60
N LEU A 102 4.93 5.93 8.51
CA LEU A 102 4.78 6.45 7.15
C LEU A 102 3.34 6.36 6.63
N ILE A 103 2.56 5.39 7.11
CA ILE A 103 1.17 5.16 6.68
C ILE A 103 0.12 5.63 7.71
N GLU A 104 0.55 6.11 8.89
CA GLU A 104 -0.32 6.56 9.99
C GLU A 104 -1.39 7.54 9.52
N PHE A 105 -1.06 8.43 8.57
CA PHE A 105 -1.96 9.47 8.07
C PHE A 105 -3.33 8.91 7.62
N GLN A 106 -3.36 7.69 7.07
CA GLN A 106 -4.57 7.00 6.63
C GLN A 106 -4.86 5.76 7.48
N GLU A 107 -3.86 4.95 7.83
CA GLU A 107 -4.09 3.70 8.56
C GLU A 107 -4.50 3.89 10.03
N LYS A 108 -4.32 5.08 10.62
CA LYS A 108 -4.84 5.39 11.97
C LYS A 108 -6.37 5.27 12.09
N PHE A 109 -7.08 5.29 10.96
CA PHE A 109 -8.53 5.14 10.93
C PHE A 109 -9.00 3.68 10.87
N PHE A 110 -8.07 2.71 10.79
CA PHE A 110 -8.37 1.29 10.63
C PHE A 110 -7.62 0.46 11.67
N LYS A 111 -8.26 -0.60 12.17
CA LYS A 111 -7.56 -1.62 12.95
C LYS A 111 -6.83 -2.52 11.99
N HIS A 112 -5.51 -2.59 12.08
CA HIS A 112 -4.72 -3.38 11.13
C HIS A 112 -3.52 -4.08 11.78
N LYS A 113 -2.87 -4.93 10.99
CA LYS A 113 -1.59 -5.57 11.29
C LYS A 113 -0.73 -5.58 10.05
N ILE A 114 0.56 -5.32 10.22
CA ILE A 114 1.55 -5.36 9.14
C ILE A 114 2.29 -6.70 9.19
N ILE A 115 2.47 -7.32 8.02
CA ILE A 115 3.27 -8.53 7.82
C ILE A 115 4.38 -8.18 6.83
N ILE A 116 5.65 -8.19 7.29
CA ILE A 116 6.84 -7.81 6.51
C ILE A 116 7.70 -9.05 6.18
N GLU A 117 8.33 -9.08 4.99
CA GLU A 117 9.31 -10.11 4.54
C GLU A 117 10.56 -9.51 3.86
#